data_AF-A0AAE9LS61-F1
#
_entry.id   AF-A0AAE9LS61-F1
#
_cell.length_a   1.000
_cell.length_b   1.000
_cell.length_c   1.000
_cell.angle_alpha   90.00
_cell.angle_beta   90.00
_cell.angle_gamma   90.00
#
_symmetry.space_group_name_H-M   'P 1'
#
loop_
_entity.id
_entity.type
_entity.pdbx_description
1 polymer ?
#
loop_
_entity_poly.entity_id
_entity_poly.type
_entity_poly.pdbx_seq_one_letter_code
_entity_poly.pdbx_strand_id
1 'polypeptide(L)'
;MNILIVGNGFDLSHYLPTKYDHFMDVMGAIEAKDTGGLPANLSERKINEWLEELDKIFQKRNKMESLPYHMKFDELYAQTRDPNFIDKTKEYYLTEKIFLPAQDVIKIQYRLALNSWYQYFKNHVVEIKTWIDFEQKIENVLTLVGKKIQEIEHIETEEEIINYFNGTDNSKPKINNKNLNTLNFFHLTVKEHMSRVLSRDLRTGKPFKTATGIFINIHKEFCNGANRSNGFSPSYFIDYLAEQLEDFIQLFNLYLEAIIKNLKEKNQFIIKSESWLDPDKIYSFNYTNTYQRIHKNVEVDYLHGSSVEKQNIVLGVSDLEDKSLKKIKAYGFTKYHQKLFKDTDYLFLDGYKNNISKNEEDILVLKNELKGENRAAYRDSLNNKIRSKQNECKLNLDITIWGHSLDVSDKDYIIDLFSLNDDMDRNVRVTVYYFNKPAKFALLNNLLAIIGKDIVEKWMKNKWLQFKENPEIKFIEAENQKIA
;
A
#
# COMPACT_ATOMS: atom_id res chain seq x y z
N MET A 1 5.18 13.36 26.57
CA MET A 1 4.12 13.38 25.52
C MET A 1 3.90 11.96 25.07
N ASN A 2 2.64 11.54 24.99
CA ASN A 2 2.25 10.19 24.61
C ASN A 2 1.93 10.16 23.12
N ILE A 3 2.68 9.39 22.34
CA ILE A 3 2.47 9.24 20.90
C ILE A 3 1.95 7.82 20.64
N LEU A 4 0.87 7.70 19.88
CA LEU A 4 0.37 6.42 19.41
C LEU A 4 0.65 6.26 17.91
N ILE A 5 1.32 5.17 17.54
CA ILE A 5 1.51 4.75 16.17
C ILE A 5 0.58 3.57 15.91
N VAL A 6 -0.36 3.73 14.96
CA VAL A 6 -1.32 2.68 14.60
C VAL A 6 -1.08 2.14 13.21
N GLY A 7 -1.24 0.82 13.05
CA GLY A 7 -1.31 0.14 11.76
C GLY A 7 -2.54 -0.77 11.67
N ASN A 8 -2.66 -1.54 10.59
CA ASN A 8 -3.94 -2.21 10.26
C ASN A 8 -4.43 -3.14 11.36
N GLY A 9 -3.52 -3.74 12.14
CA GLY A 9 -3.86 -4.55 13.30
C GLY A 9 -4.68 -3.82 14.37
N PHE A 10 -4.63 -2.48 14.43
CA PHE A 10 -5.49 -1.67 15.29
C PHE A 10 -6.96 -1.78 14.84
N ASP A 11 -7.26 -1.53 13.57
CA ASP A 11 -8.60 -1.67 13.00
C ASP A 11 -9.12 -3.11 13.16
N LEU A 12 -8.24 -4.09 12.95
CA LEU A 12 -8.59 -5.51 13.13
C LEU A 12 -8.90 -5.86 14.59
N SER A 13 -8.22 -5.25 15.55
CA SER A 13 -8.54 -5.42 16.98
C SER A 13 -9.90 -4.80 17.35
N HIS A 14 -10.39 -3.85 16.53
CA HIS A 14 -11.73 -3.27 16.64
C HIS A 14 -12.75 -4.00 15.76
N TYR A 15 -12.41 -5.15 15.17
CA TYR A 15 -13.28 -5.93 14.29
C TYR A 15 -13.78 -5.16 13.04
N LEU A 16 -13.03 -4.17 12.57
CA LEU A 16 -13.27 -3.56 11.27
C LEU A 16 -12.68 -4.43 10.16
N PRO A 17 -13.44 -4.73 9.09
CA PRO A 17 -12.98 -5.65 8.05
C PRO A 17 -11.97 -4.99 7.09
N THR A 18 -10.76 -4.72 7.55
CA THR A 18 -9.72 -3.99 6.78
C THR A 18 -8.54 -4.86 6.31
N LYS A 19 -8.64 -6.19 6.45
CA LYS A 19 -7.69 -7.11 5.80
C LYS A 19 -7.80 -7.00 4.28
N TYR A 20 -6.69 -7.27 3.61
CA TYR A 20 -6.66 -7.44 2.15
C TYR A 20 -7.73 -8.44 1.69
N ASP A 21 -7.87 -9.54 2.41
CA ASP A 21 -8.83 -10.58 2.06
C ASP A 21 -10.28 -10.11 2.13
N HIS A 22 -10.63 -9.30 3.13
CA HIS A 22 -11.97 -8.73 3.24
C HIS A 22 -12.31 -7.83 2.05
N PHE A 23 -11.36 -7.00 1.60
CA PHE A 23 -11.53 -6.18 0.40
C PHE A 23 -11.74 -7.05 -0.84
N MET A 24 -10.88 -8.06 -1.06
CA MET A 24 -10.98 -8.93 -2.23
C MET A 24 -12.26 -9.77 -2.24
N ASP A 25 -12.72 -10.24 -1.08
CA ASP A 25 -13.98 -10.99 -0.94
C ASP A 25 -15.17 -10.13 -1.36
N VAL A 26 -15.21 -8.87 -0.90
CA VAL A 26 -16.27 -7.92 -1.25
C VAL A 26 -16.24 -7.56 -2.73
N MET A 27 -15.06 -7.30 -3.29
CA MET A 27 -14.93 -7.04 -4.74
C MET A 27 -15.39 -8.26 -5.55
N GLY A 28 -15.02 -9.48 -5.13
CA GLY A 28 -15.48 -10.71 -5.78
C GLY A 28 -17.00 -10.91 -5.69
N ALA A 29 -17.61 -10.58 -4.55
CA ALA A 29 -19.07 -10.63 -4.40
C ALA A 29 -19.78 -9.62 -5.32
N ILE A 30 -19.25 -8.40 -5.45
CA ILE A 30 -19.77 -7.38 -6.38
C ILE A 30 -19.61 -7.84 -7.83
N GLU A 31 -18.45 -8.38 -8.20
CA GLU A 31 -18.19 -8.90 -9.54
C GLU A 31 -19.16 -10.04 -9.91
N ALA A 32 -19.49 -10.91 -8.96
CA ALA A 32 -20.38 -12.06 -9.16
C ALA A 32 -21.88 -11.71 -9.18
N LYS A 33 -22.27 -10.49 -8.77
CA LYS A 33 -23.68 -10.07 -8.77
C LYS A 33 -24.22 -10.00 -10.21
N ASP A 34 -25.31 -10.72 -10.48
CA ASP A 34 -25.96 -10.63 -11.79
C ASP A 34 -26.67 -9.27 -11.97
N THR A 35 -26.14 -8.45 -12.87
CA THR A 35 -26.64 -7.13 -13.24
C THR A 35 -27.05 -7.04 -14.70
N GLY A 36 -27.17 -8.19 -15.39
CA GLY A 36 -27.40 -8.25 -16.84
C GLY A 36 -26.11 -8.30 -17.69
N GLY A 37 -24.95 -8.46 -17.04
CA GLY A 37 -23.65 -8.62 -17.68
C GLY A 37 -22.99 -7.33 -18.16
N LEU A 38 -21.73 -7.46 -18.55
CA LEU A 38 -20.93 -6.36 -19.09
C LEU A 38 -21.09 -6.27 -20.62
N PRO A 39 -20.98 -5.07 -21.21
CA PRO A 39 -21.14 -4.87 -22.64
C PRO A 39 -20.03 -5.58 -23.43
N ALA A 40 -20.36 -6.13 -24.59
CA ALA A 40 -19.39 -6.88 -25.42
C ALA A 40 -18.19 -6.02 -25.87
N ASN A 41 -18.37 -4.71 -25.96
CA ASN A 41 -17.35 -3.74 -26.35
C ASN A 41 -16.65 -3.05 -25.16
N LEU A 42 -16.68 -3.67 -23.97
CA LEU A 42 -16.11 -3.08 -22.74
C LEU A 42 -14.68 -2.57 -22.92
N SER A 43 -13.82 -3.35 -23.60
CA SER A 43 -12.40 -3.05 -23.82
C SER A 43 -12.12 -1.97 -24.88
N GLU A 44 -13.14 -1.47 -25.58
CA GLU A 44 -12.96 -0.46 -26.63
C GLU A 44 -12.88 0.97 -26.08
N ARG A 45 -13.18 1.17 -24.80
CA ARG A 45 -13.28 2.49 -24.16
C ARG A 45 -12.56 2.52 -22.83
N LYS A 46 -12.11 3.72 -22.42
CA LYS A 46 -11.54 3.92 -21.09
C LYS A 46 -12.62 3.87 -20.01
N ILE A 47 -12.24 3.49 -18.80
CA ILE A 47 -13.16 3.39 -17.66
C ILE A 47 -13.93 4.70 -17.41
N ASN A 48 -13.27 5.86 -17.48
CA ASN A 48 -13.93 7.15 -17.24
C ASN A 48 -15.05 7.44 -18.24
N GLU A 49 -14.89 7.05 -19.50
CA GLU A 49 -15.93 7.19 -20.52
C GLU A 49 -17.15 6.34 -20.18
N TRP A 50 -16.94 5.10 -19.74
CA TRP A 50 -18.01 4.22 -19.26
C TRP A 50 -18.73 4.79 -18.03
N LEU A 51 -17.99 5.35 -17.07
CA LEU A 51 -18.58 5.93 -15.86
C LEU A 51 -19.46 7.14 -16.18
N GLU A 52 -19.02 8.01 -17.10
CA GLU A 52 -19.83 9.14 -17.56
C GLU A 52 -21.11 8.68 -18.28
N GLU A 53 -21.03 7.64 -19.09
CA GLU A 53 -22.20 7.07 -19.75
C GLU A 53 -23.17 6.43 -18.76
N LEU A 54 -22.67 5.67 -17.79
CA LEU A 54 -23.47 5.12 -16.71
C LEU A 54 -24.18 6.24 -15.94
N ASP A 55 -23.48 7.33 -15.61
CA ASP A 55 -24.10 8.48 -14.94
C ASP A 55 -25.24 9.09 -15.75
N LYS A 56 -25.06 9.25 -17.07
CA LYS A 56 -26.13 9.73 -17.96
C LYS A 56 -27.32 8.75 -17.99
N ILE A 57 -27.06 7.44 -17.98
CA ILE A 57 -28.10 6.41 -17.96
C ILE A 57 -28.88 6.45 -16.63
N PHE A 58 -28.19 6.51 -15.50
CA PHE A 58 -28.81 6.55 -14.18
C PHE A 58 -29.58 7.85 -13.93
N GLN A 59 -29.08 9.00 -14.39
CA GLN A 59 -29.82 10.26 -14.32
C GLN A 59 -31.13 10.22 -15.12
N LYS A 60 -31.14 9.56 -16.29
CA LYS A 60 -32.37 9.35 -17.08
C LYS A 60 -33.32 8.38 -16.38
N ARG A 61 -32.79 7.32 -15.77
CA ARG A 61 -33.55 6.28 -15.05
C ARG A 61 -34.05 6.71 -13.67
N ASN A 62 -33.46 7.70 -13.00
CA ASN A 62 -34.00 8.21 -11.72
C ASN A 62 -35.43 8.79 -11.82
N LYS A 63 -36.01 8.88 -13.02
CA LYS A 63 -37.44 9.15 -13.27
C LYS A 63 -38.32 7.88 -13.40
N MET A 64 -37.75 6.67 -13.38
CA MET A 64 -38.38 5.36 -13.57
C MET A 64 -37.63 4.25 -12.79
N GLU A 65 -38.26 3.70 -11.74
CA GLU A 65 -37.93 2.50 -10.94
C GLU A 65 -36.45 2.21 -10.55
N SER A 66 -36.22 1.98 -9.25
CA SER A 66 -34.91 1.56 -8.73
C SER A 66 -34.57 0.12 -9.15
N LEU A 67 -33.45 -0.06 -9.85
CA LEU A 67 -32.93 -1.38 -10.23
C LEU A 67 -32.67 -2.26 -8.98
N PRO A 68 -33.00 -3.57 -8.99
CA PRO A 68 -32.87 -4.46 -7.84
C PRO A 68 -31.44 -4.98 -7.63
N TYR A 69 -30.42 -4.27 -8.10
CA TYR A 69 -29.02 -4.71 -8.05
C TYR A 69 -28.24 -4.23 -6.83
N HIS A 70 -28.90 -3.54 -5.90
CA HIS A 70 -28.27 -3.12 -4.66
C HIS A 70 -27.73 -4.33 -3.88
N MET A 71 -26.73 -4.09 -3.04
CA MET A 71 -26.13 -5.13 -2.18
C MET A 71 -26.11 -4.68 -0.73
N LYS A 72 -26.54 -5.56 0.17
CA LYS A 72 -26.46 -5.38 1.63
C LYS A 72 -25.17 -5.98 2.18
N PHE A 73 -24.84 -5.68 3.44
CA PHE A 73 -23.66 -6.23 4.12
C PHE A 73 -23.51 -7.75 3.96
N ASP A 74 -24.57 -8.51 4.23
CA ASP A 74 -24.51 -9.97 4.16
C ASP A 74 -24.22 -10.50 2.74
N GLU A 75 -24.70 -9.79 1.70
CA GLU A 75 -24.40 -10.13 0.31
C GLU A 75 -22.95 -9.80 -0.05
N LEU A 76 -22.42 -8.68 0.46
CA LEU A 76 -21.03 -8.25 0.22
C LEU A 76 -20.01 -9.21 0.84
N TYR A 77 -20.33 -9.80 1.99
CA TYR A 77 -19.47 -10.76 2.68
C TYR A 77 -19.93 -12.23 2.55
N ALA A 78 -20.83 -12.53 1.61
CA ALA A 78 -21.43 -13.86 1.47
C ALA A 78 -20.41 -14.99 1.23
N GLN A 79 -19.28 -14.67 0.58
CA GLN A 79 -18.21 -15.62 0.27
C GLN A 79 -16.92 -15.30 1.05
N THR A 80 -17.05 -14.71 2.24
CA THR A 80 -15.86 -14.32 3.01
C THR A 80 -15.00 -15.51 3.43
N ARG A 81 -13.68 -15.34 3.37
CA ARG A 81 -12.70 -16.31 3.85
C ARG A 81 -12.54 -16.32 5.37
N ASP A 82 -13.08 -15.34 6.08
CA ASP A 82 -13.00 -15.22 7.54
C ASP A 82 -14.38 -14.96 8.18
N PRO A 83 -15.30 -15.95 8.14
CA PRO A 83 -16.68 -15.77 8.61
C PRO A 83 -16.74 -15.40 10.10
N ASN A 84 -15.86 -15.97 10.92
CA ASN A 84 -15.80 -15.68 12.35
C ASN A 84 -15.49 -14.20 12.62
N PHE A 85 -14.60 -13.59 11.82
CA PHE A 85 -14.30 -12.17 11.95
C PHE A 85 -15.50 -11.32 11.53
N ILE A 86 -16.16 -11.66 10.43
CA ILE A 86 -17.34 -10.93 9.94
C ILE A 86 -18.52 -11.06 10.91
N ASP A 87 -18.72 -12.20 11.57
CA ASP A 87 -19.73 -12.36 12.62
C ASP A 87 -19.44 -11.43 13.81
N LYS A 88 -18.17 -11.28 14.20
CA LYS A 88 -17.77 -10.29 15.21
C LYS A 88 -18.00 -8.86 14.74
N THR A 89 -17.77 -8.56 13.45
CA THR A 89 -18.17 -7.25 12.89
C THR A 89 -19.67 -7.02 13.03
N LYS A 90 -20.51 -8.02 12.74
CA LYS A 90 -21.99 -7.91 12.91
C LYS A 90 -22.39 -7.74 14.37
N GLU A 91 -21.67 -8.36 15.29
CA GLU A 91 -21.92 -8.24 16.74
C GLU A 91 -21.70 -6.79 17.21
N TYR A 92 -20.65 -6.13 16.73
CA TYR A 92 -20.24 -4.82 17.26
C TYR A 92 -20.65 -3.61 16.41
N TYR A 93 -21.09 -3.80 15.17
CA TYR A 93 -21.46 -2.70 14.26
C TYR A 93 -22.87 -2.88 13.66
N LEU A 94 -23.50 -1.75 13.34
CA LEU A 94 -24.82 -1.66 12.70
C LEU A 94 -24.73 -2.01 11.20
N THR A 95 -24.48 -3.28 10.90
CA THR A 95 -24.28 -3.78 9.53
C THR A 95 -25.55 -3.70 8.67
N GLU A 96 -26.74 -3.67 9.29
CA GLU A 96 -28.01 -3.49 8.59
C GLU A 96 -28.15 -2.11 7.91
N LYS A 97 -27.32 -1.14 8.28
CA LYS A 97 -27.26 0.19 7.66
C LYS A 97 -26.35 0.24 6.43
N ILE A 98 -25.55 -0.80 6.20
CA ILE A 98 -24.66 -0.87 5.04
C ILE A 98 -25.47 -1.28 3.82
N PHE A 99 -25.46 -0.41 2.82
CA PHE A 99 -26.20 -0.56 1.59
C PHE A 99 -25.39 0.04 0.45
N LEU A 100 -25.04 -0.79 -0.54
CA LEU A 100 -24.37 -0.35 -1.76
C LEU A 100 -25.42 -0.17 -2.89
N PRO A 101 -25.65 1.06 -3.37
CA PRO A 101 -26.63 1.32 -4.43
C PRO A 101 -26.32 0.58 -5.73
N ALA A 102 -27.36 0.28 -6.52
CA ALA A 102 -27.23 -0.41 -7.80
C ALA A 102 -26.29 0.29 -8.80
N GLN A 103 -26.25 1.63 -8.79
CA GLN A 103 -25.34 2.42 -9.60
C GLN A 103 -23.88 2.15 -9.25
N ASP A 104 -23.56 2.09 -7.96
CA ASP A 104 -22.21 1.85 -7.48
C ASP A 104 -21.78 0.41 -7.72
N VAL A 105 -22.69 -0.56 -7.53
CA VAL A 105 -22.45 -1.97 -7.90
C VAL A 105 -22.03 -2.08 -9.37
N ILE A 106 -22.81 -1.51 -10.29
CA ILE A 106 -22.51 -1.58 -11.73
C ILE A 106 -21.20 -0.84 -12.06
N LYS A 107 -20.98 0.35 -11.51
CA LYS A 107 -19.72 1.10 -11.72
C LYS A 107 -18.50 0.32 -11.25
N ILE A 108 -18.60 -0.33 -10.09
CA ILE A 108 -17.52 -1.17 -9.54
C ILE A 108 -17.29 -2.37 -10.46
N GLN A 109 -18.33 -3.04 -10.96
CA GLN A 109 -18.17 -4.16 -11.91
C GLN A 109 -17.39 -3.76 -13.17
N TYR A 110 -17.65 -2.57 -13.73
CA TYR A 110 -16.89 -2.06 -14.89
C TYR A 110 -15.42 -1.80 -14.53
N ARG A 111 -15.16 -1.18 -13.37
CA ARG A 111 -13.79 -0.97 -12.86
C ARG A 111 -13.06 -2.31 -12.68
N LEU A 112 -13.67 -3.26 -11.97
CA LEU A 112 -13.08 -4.58 -11.71
C LEU A 112 -12.71 -5.31 -13.00
N ALA A 113 -13.60 -5.30 -14.01
CA ALA A 113 -13.37 -5.99 -15.27
C ALA A 113 -12.27 -5.34 -16.13
N LEU A 114 -12.12 -4.01 -16.07
CA LEU A 114 -11.10 -3.28 -16.83
C LEU A 114 -9.77 -3.10 -16.08
N ASN A 115 -9.72 -3.39 -14.78
CA ASN A 115 -8.54 -3.18 -13.96
C ASN A 115 -7.58 -4.37 -13.99
N SER A 116 -6.45 -4.20 -14.69
CA SER A 116 -5.41 -5.23 -14.85
C SER A 116 -4.82 -5.72 -13.53
N TRP A 117 -4.60 -4.81 -12.57
CA TRP A 117 -4.05 -5.17 -11.26
C TRP A 117 -5.03 -6.02 -10.46
N TYR A 118 -6.30 -5.64 -10.40
CA TYR A 118 -7.34 -6.45 -9.77
C TYR A 118 -7.42 -7.84 -10.40
N GLN A 119 -7.45 -7.94 -11.74
CA GLN A 119 -7.49 -9.23 -12.43
C GLN A 119 -6.25 -10.08 -12.14
N TYR A 120 -5.06 -9.47 -12.11
CA TYR A 120 -3.83 -10.15 -11.69
C TYR A 120 -3.95 -10.68 -10.26
N PHE A 121 -4.36 -9.84 -9.32
CA PHE A 121 -4.43 -10.20 -7.90
C PHE A 121 -5.50 -11.24 -7.59
N LYS A 122 -6.66 -11.16 -8.23
CA LYS A 122 -7.73 -12.16 -8.16
C LYS A 122 -7.21 -13.56 -8.52
N ASN A 123 -6.32 -13.66 -9.52
CA ASN A 123 -5.72 -14.93 -9.94
C ASN A 123 -4.54 -15.39 -9.06
N HIS A 124 -4.07 -14.56 -8.14
CA HIS A 124 -2.97 -14.86 -7.20
C HIS A 124 -3.41 -14.75 -5.73
N VAL A 125 -4.72 -14.76 -5.47
CA VAL A 125 -5.28 -14.44 -4.14
C VAL A 125 -4.80 -15.40 -3.05
N VAL A 126 -4.49 -16.66 -3.40
CA VAL A 126 -3.96 -17.66 -2.45
C VAL A 126 -2.57 -17.28 -1.93
N GLU A 127 -1.80 -16.53 -2.72
CA GLU A 127 -0.43 -16.12 -2.39
C GLU A 127 -0.37 -14.81 -1.60
N ILE A 128 -1.48 -14.06 -1.50
CA ILE A 128 -1.53 -12.73 -0.90
C ILE A 128 -2.46 -12.77 0.31
N LYS A 129 -1.90 -12.60 1.51
CA LYS A 129 -2.67 -12.66 2.77
C LYS A 129 -2.79 -11.29 3.43
N THR A 130 -1.86 -10.39 3.12
CA THR A 130 -1.73 -9.08 3.74
C THR A 130 -1.49 -7.99 2.70
N TRP A 131 -1.69 -6.74 3.11
CA TRP A 131 -1.34 -5.58 2.28
C TRP A 131 0.17 -5.52 1.96
N ILE A 132 1.02 -6.10 2.81
CA ILE A 132 2.47 -6.19 2.57
C ILE A 132 2.76 -7.20 1.45
N ASP A 133 2.11 -8.37 1.48
CA ASP A 133 2.23 -9.35 0.39
C ASP A 133 1.78 -8.74 -0.95
N PHE A 134 0.74 -7.90 -0.92
CA PHE A 134 0.26 -7.16 -2.07
C PHE A 134 1.33 -6.21 -2.61
N GLU A 135 1.97 -5.39 -1.76
CA GLU A 135 3.05 -4.48 -2.15
C GLU A 135 4.24 -5.25 -2.75
N GLN A 136 4.63 -6.36 -2.12
CA GLN A 136 5.70 -7.23 -2.64
C GLN A 136 5.33 -7.84 -4.00
N LYS A 137 4.06 -8.16 -4.24
CA LYS A 137 3.60 -8.65 -5.55
C LYS A 137 3.65 -7.57 -6.63
N ILE A 138 3.35 -6.31 -6.30
CA ILE A 138 3.57 -5.18 -7.22
C ILE A 138 5.05 -5.12 -7.58
N GLU A 139 5.95 -5.13 -6.59
CA GLU A 139 7.39 -5.04 -6.81
C GLU A 139 7.93 -6.16 -7.72
N ASN A 140 7.45 -7.39 -7.50
CA ASN A 140 7.80 -8.55 -8.32
C ASN A 140 7.38 -8.37 -9.78
N VAL A 141 6.16 -7.88 -10.02
CA VAL A 141 5.65 -7.59 -11.37
C VAL A 141 6.46 -6.48 -12.02
N LEU A 142 6.67 -5.37 -11.30
CA LEU A 142 7.44 -4.24 -11.83
C LEU A 142 8.86 -4.69 -12.19
N THR A 143 9.53 -5.43 -11.33
CA THR A 143 10.89 -5.94 -11.58
C THR A 143 10.93 -6.81 -12.84
N LEU A 144 9.92 -7.68 -13.04
CA LEU A 144 9.79 -8.45 -14.27
C LEU A 144 9.60 -7.53 -15.49
N VAL A 145 8.67 -6.59 -15.40
CA VAL A 145 8.36 -5.61 -16.45
C VAL A 145 9.61 -4.83 -16.82
N GLY A 146 10.34 -4.27 -15.86
CA GLY A 146 11.55 -3.48 -16.11
C GLY A 146 12.63 -4.28 -16.83
N LYS A 147 12.86 -5.54 -16.44
CA LYS A 147 13.80 -6.44 -17.13
C LYS A 147 13.36 -6.71 -18.57
N LYS A 148 12.07 -6.97 -18.79
CA LYS A 148 11.55 -7.30 -20.13
C LYS A 148 11.46 -6.09 -21.05
N ILE A 149 11.10 -4.93 -20.52
CA ILE A 149 11.18 -3.66 -21.24
C ILE A 149 12.59 -3.43 -21.77
N GLN A 150 13.63 -3.64 -20.95
CA GLN A 150 15.02 -3.46 -21.43
C GLN A 150 15.38 -4.41 -22.56
N GLU A 151 14.89 -5.65 -22.53
CA GLU A 151 15.12 -6.61 -23.62
C GLU A 151 14.38 -6.21 -24.91
N ILE A 152 13.17 -5.64 -24.80
CA ILE A 152 12.30 -5.31 -25.93
C ILE A 152 12.64 -3.94 -26.54
N GLU A 153 13.03 -2.96 -25.72
CA GLU A 153 13.38 -1.59 -26.13
C GLU A 153 14.52 -1.54 -27.17
N HIS A 154 15.40 -2.55 -27.16
CA HIS A 154 16.51 -2.67 -28.10
C HIS A 154 16.15 -3.35 -29.43
N ILE A 155 14.89 -3.73 -29.62
CA ILE A 155 14.43 -4.40 -30.84
C ILE A 155 13.97 -3.35 -31.87
N GLU A 156 14.57 -3.38 -33.07
CA GLU A 156 14.36 -2.36 -34.10
C GLU A 156 13.18 -2.68 -35.03
N THR A 157 12.83 -3.97 -35.20
CA THR A 157 11.83 -4.40 -36.18
C THR A 157 10.66 -5.18 -35.57
N GLU A 158 9.47 -5.02 -36.14
CA GLU A 158 8.28 -5.79 -35.74
C GLU A 158 8.50 -7.31 -35.85
N GLU A 159 9.25 -7.76 -36.88
CA GLU A 159 9.58 -9.18 -37.04
C GLU A 159 10.40 -9.73 -35.88
N GLU A 160 11.37 -8.97 -35.39
CA GLU A 160 12.18 -9.37 -34.25
C GLU A 160 11.37 -9.41 -32.95
N ILE A 161 10.40 -8.50 -32.78
CA ILE A 161 9.46 -8.53 -31.65
C ILE A 161 8.61 -9.80 -31.72
N ILE A 162 8.06 -10.13 -32.89
CA ILE A 162 7.29 -11.37 -33.08
C ILE A 162 8.18 -12.58 -32.76
N ASN A 163 9.41 -12.60 -33.24
CA ASN A 163 10.35 -13.69 -32.98
C ASN A 163 10.78 -13.76 -31.49
N TYR A 164 10.83 -12.64 -30.78
CA TYR A 164 11.08 -12.60 -29.34
C TYR A 164 10.01 -13.40 -28.56
N PHE A 165 8.73 -13.21 -28.91
CA PHE A 165 7.61 -13.88 -28.23
C PHE A 165 7.32 -15.29 -28.73
N ASN A 166 7.57 -15.58 -30.02
CA ASN A 166 7.15 -16.84 -30.65
C ASN A 166 8.31 -17.78 -31.01
N GLY A 167 9.56 -17.31 -30.92
CA GLY A 167 10.74 -18.05 -31.40
C GLY A 167 10.79 -18.14 -32.93
N THR A 168 11.75 -18.89 -33.46
CA THR A 168 11.90 -19.21 -34.89
C THR A 168 12.05 -20.73 -35.05
N ASP A 169 12.31 -21.21 -36.27
CA ASP A 169 12.67 -22.63 -36.46
C ASP A 169 13.95 -23.02 -35.73
N ASN A 170 14.86 -22.05 -35.54
CA ASN A 170 16.19 -22.28 -34.97
C ASN A 170 16.32 -21.75 -33.53
N SER A 171 15.28 -21.13 -32.97
CA SER A 171 15.33 -20.52 -31.64
C SER A 171 14.01 -20.64 -30.89
N LYS A 172 14.10 -20.90 -29.58
CA LYS A 172 12.93 -20.84 -28.70
C LYS A 172 12.54 -19.38 -28.44
N PRO A 173 11.29 -19.10 -28.03
CA PRO A 173 10.91 -17.81 -27.48
C PRO A 173 11.91 -17.32 -26.43
N LYS A 174 12.22 -16.02 -26.44
CA LYS A 174 13.13 -15.39 -25.47
C LYS A 174 12.45 -15.11 -24.11
N ILE A 175 11.14 -15.32 -24.03
CA ILE A 175 10.35 -15.20 -22.81
C ILE A 175 9.77 -16.57 -22.43
N ASN A 176 9.81 -16.90 -21.14
CA ASN A 176 9.18 -18.12 -20.64
C ASN A 176 7.67 -17.91 -20.42
N ASN A 177 6.91 -19.01 -20.35
CA ASN A 177 5.45 -18.96 -20.23
C ASN A 177 4.98 -18.24 -18.95
N LYS A 178 5.69 -18.40 -17.82
CA LYS A 178 5.32 -17.74 -16.56
C LYS A 178 5.35 -16.22 -16.72
N ASN A 179 6.46 -15.69 -17.23
CA ASN A 179 6.65 -14.26 -17.44
C ASN A 179 5.66 -13.73 -18.48
N LEU A 180 5.46 -14.45 -19.57
CA LEU A 180 4.49 -14.09 -20.60
C LEU A 180 3.06 -14.03 -20.02
N ASN A 181 2.67 -15.00 -19.21
CA ASN A 181 1.36 -15.01 -18.55
C ASN A 181 1.19 -13.79 -17.64
N THR A 182 2.22 -13.41 -16.87
CA THR A 182 2.19 -12.18 -16.07
C THR A 182 2.00 -10.95 -16.94
N LEU A 183 2.77 -10.80 -18.02
CA LEU A 183 2.66 -9.63 -18.91
C LEU A 183 1.30 -9.56 -19.63
N ASN A 184 0.66 -10.70 -19.86
CA ASN A 184 -0.67 -10.77 -20.48
C ASN A 184 -1.79 -10.23 -19.57
N PHE A 185 -1.66 -10.33 -18.25
CA PHE A 185 -2.60 -9.68 -17.32
C PHE A 185 -2.62 -8.16 -17.48
N PHE A 186 -1.51 -7.58 -17.95
CA PHE A 186 -1.36 -6.15 -18.17
C PHE A 186 -1.45 -5.78 -19.65
N HIS A 187 -1.95 -6.69 -20.49
CA HIS A 187 -2.20 -6.45 -21.91
C HIS A 187 -0.98 -6.05 -22.76
N LEU A 188 0.26 -6.20 -22.26
CA LEU A 188 1.47 -5.85 -23.02
C LEU A 188 1.52 -6.57 -24.37
N THR A 189 1.01 -7.81 -24.43
CA THR A 189 0.96 -8.61 -25.64
C THR A 189 -0.46 -8.97 -26.04
N VAL A 190 -0.63 -9.25 -27.33
CA VAL A 190 -1.90 -9.65 -27.95
C VAL A 190 -1.67 -10.85 -28.85
N LYS A 191 -2.68 -11.71 -28.96
CA LYS A 191 -2.70 -12.83 -29.90
C LYS A 191 -3.52 -12.45 -31.12
N GLU A 192 -2.87 -12.40 -32.28
CA GLU A 192 -3.51 -11.98 -33.53
C GLU A 192 -3.21 -12.97 -34.65
N HIS A 193 -4.12 -13.08 -35.60
CA HIS A 193 -3.88 -13.85 -36.82
C HIS A 193 -2.98 -13.05 -37.75
N MET A 194 -1.77 -13.53 -38.00
CA MET A 194 -0.76 -12.83 -38.81
C MET A 194 0.18 -13.80 -39.52
N SER A 195 0.92 -13.29 -40.50
CA SER A 195 2.04 -14.01 -41.12
C SER A 195 3.36 -13.57 -40.48
N ARG A 196 4.24 -14.53 -40.18
CA ARG A 196 5.58 -14.27 -39.63
C ARG A 196 6.66 -14.98 -40.45
N VAL A 197 7.86 -14.42 -40.43
CA VAL A 197 9.03 -15.00 -41.07
C VAL A 197 9.70 -15.99 -40.11
N LEU A 198 9.93 -17.22 -40.58
CA LEU A 198 10.61 -18.27 -39.80
C LEU A 198 12.10 -18.35 -40.14
N SER A 199 12.46 -18.08 -41.39
CA SER A 199 13.84 -18.11 -41.87
C SER A 199 14.05 -17.20 -43.07
N ARG A 200 15.23 -16.57 -43.11
CA ARG A 200 15.70 -15.71 -44.20
C ARG A 200 16.93 -16.32 -44.86
N ASP A 201 17.04 -16.12 -46.16
CA ASP A 201 18.20 -16.54 -46.92
C ASP A 201 19.41 -15.71 -46.48
N LEU A 202 20.51 -16.38 -46.10
CA LEU A 202 21.68 -15.73 -45.52
C LEU A 202 22.40 -14.79 -46.50
N ARG A 203 22.22 -14.95 -47.82
CA ARG A 203 22.90 -14.16 -48.85
C ARG A 203 22.06 -12.97 -49.32
N THR A 204 20.75 -13.17 -49.44
CA THR A 204 19.82 -12.20 -50.04
C THR A 204 18.95 -11.49 -49.00
N GLY A 205 18.90 -11.99 -47.76
CA GLY A 205 18.04 -11.49 -46.69
C GLY A 205 16.55 -11.75 -46.92
N LYS A 206 16.15 -12.35 -48.05
CA LYS A 206 14.74 -12.55 -48.38
C LYS A 206 14.12 -13.67 -47.52
N PRO A 207 12.88 -13.50 -47.06
CA PRO A 207 12.17 -14.56 -46.37
C PRO A 207 11.88 -15.70 -47.37
N PHE A 208 12.29 -16.92 -47.04
CA PHE A 208 11.98 -18.11 -47.86
C PHE A 208 11.08 -19.10 -47.13
N LYS A 209 10.91 -18.94 -45.81
CA LYS A 209 9.97 -19.72 -45.01
C LYS A 209 9.16 -18.81 -44.10
N THR A 210 7.84 -18.90 -44.22
CA THR A 210 6.87 -18.12 -43.45
C THR A 210 5.83 -19.05 -42.83
N ALA A 211 5.17 -18.58 -41.78
CA ALA A 211 4.02 -19.25 -41.20
C ALA A 211 2.89 -18.23 -41.01
N THR A 212 1.65 -18.67 -41.23
CA THR A 212 0.45 -17.88 -41.01
C THR A 212 -0.42 -18.58 -39.98
N GLY A 213 -0.89 -17.84 -38.99
CA GLY A 213 -1.66 -18.39 -37.87
C GLY A 213 -1.79 -17.36 -36.74
N ILE A 214 -2.19 -17.83 -35.56
CA ILE A 214 -2.30 -16.98 -34.37
C ILE A 214 -0.95 -16.92 -33.67
N PHE A 215 -0.38 -15.71 -33.58
CA PHE A 215 0.91 -15.46 -32.96
C PHE A 215 0.82 -14.32 -31.95
N ILE A 216 1.79 -14.27 -31.04
CA ILE A 216 1.89 -13.23 -30.01
C ILE A 216 2.67 -12.04 -30.58
N ASN A 217 2.13 -10.85 -30.43
CA ASN A 217 2.83 -9.61 -30.74
C ASN A 217 2.62 -8.60 -29.61
N ILE A 218 3.38 -7.52 -29.62
CA ILE A 218 3.17 -6.42 -28.70
C ILE A 218 1.85 -5.71 -29.02
N HIS A 219 1.13 -5.30 -27.98
CA HIS A 219 -0.11 -4.56 -28.17
C HIS A 219 0.22 -3.17 -28.73
N LYS A 220 -0.47 -2.79 -29.80
CA LYS A 220 -0.11 -1.62 -30.60
C LYS A 220 -0.20 -0.30 -29.83
N GLU A 221 -1.04 -0.23 -28.80
CA GLU A 221 -1.20 0.98 -27.97
C GLU A 221 0.09 1.39 -27.26
N PHE A 222 0.98 0.43 -27.02
CA PHE A 222 2.30 0.67 -26.42
C PHE A 222 3.39 0.93 -27.46
N CYS A 223 3.02 1.16 -28.72
CA CYS A 223 3.94 1.55 -29.78
C CYS A 223 3.72 3.01 -30.19
N ASN A 224 4.77 3.67 -30.67
CA ASN A 224 4.71 5.08 -31.07
C ASN A 224 3.63 5.32 -32.16
N GLY A 225 2.65 6.16 -31.88
CA GLY A 225 1.53 6.43 -32.81
C GLY A 225 0.60 5.24 -33.03
N ALA A 226 0.49 4.34 -32.07
CA ALA A 226 -0.28 3.10 -32.16
C ALA A 226 0.13 2.20 -33.35
N ASN A 227 1.39 2.27 -33.75
CA ASN A 227 1.94 1.55 -34.90
C ASN A 227 3.21 0.79 -34.52
N ARG A 228 3.18 -0.53 -34.69
CA ARG A 228 4.25 -1.47 -34.34
C ARG A 228 5.55 -1.22 -35.12
N SER A 229 5.46 -0.66 -36.33
CA SER A 229 6.64 -0.30 -37.12
C SER A 229 7.46 0.83 -36.51
N ASN A 230 6.85 1.63 -35.62
CA ASN A 230 7.52 2.76 -34.98
C ASN A 230 8.19 2.38 -33.64
N GLY A 231 8.22 1.09 -33.31
CA GLY A 231 8.87 0.57 -32.11
C GLY A 231 8.03 0.69 -30.83
N PHE A 232 8.41 -0.12 -29.84
CA PHE A 232 7.82 -0.13 -28.50
C PHE A 232 8.21 1.14 -27.72
N SER A 233 7.24 1.71 -27.01
CA SER A 233 7.42 2.85 -26.10
C SER A 233 7.28 2.37 -24.65
N PRO A 234 8.38 2.26 -23.90
CA PRO A 234 8.34 1.91 -22.49
C PRO A 234 7.44 2.82 -21.65
N SER A 235 7.43 4.14 -21.95
CA SER A 235 6.65 5.10 -21.16
C SER A 235 5.15 4.84 -21.28
N TYR A 236 4.63 4.54 -22.48
CA TYR A 236 3.19 4.26 -22.65
C TYR A 236 2.73 3.07 -21.82
N PHE A 237 3.57 2.03 -21.71
CA PHE A 237 3.23 0.88 -20.90
C PHE A 237 3.36 1.16 -19.39
N ILE A 238 4.38 1.92 -18.98
CA ILE A 238 4.55 2.32 -17.57
C ILE A 238 3.43 3.27 -17.11
N ASP A 239 3.05 4.23 -17.94
CA ASP A 239 1.93 5.13 -17.68
C ASP A 239 0.63 4.35 -17.56
N TYR A 240 0.38 3.38 -18.45
CA TYR A 240 -0.75 2.46 -18.35
C TYR A 240 -0.76 1.70 -17.02
N LEU A 241 0.35 1.07 -16.63
CA LEU A 241 0.44 0.34 -15.36
C LEU A 241 0.16 1.23 -14.14
N ALA A 242 0.59 2.50 -14.19
CA ALA A 242 0.36 3.48 -13.13
C ALA A 242 -1.11 3.91 -13.08
N GLU A 243 -1.73 4.19 -14.23
CA GLU A 243 -3.17 4.46 -14.34
C GLU A 243 -4.01 3.31 -13.77
N GLN A 244 -3.64 2.06 -14.09
CA GLN A 244 -4.32 0.87 -13.58
C GLN A 244 -4.16 0.72 -12.06
N LEU A 245 -3.00 1.08 -11.50
CA LEU A 245 -2.79 1.01 -10.04
C LEU A 245 -3.61 2.08 -9.33
N GLU A 246 -3.68 3.30 -9.87
CA GLU A 246 -4.52 4.35 -9.28
C GLU A 246 -6.01 3.97 -9.32
N ASP A 247 -6.48 3.34 -10.40
CA ASP A 247 -7.85 2.82 -10.46
C ASP A 247 -8.11 1.70 -9.44
N PHE A 248 -7.10 0.86 -9.14
CA PHE A 248 -7.18 -0.13 -8.06
C PHE A 248 -7.27 0.57 -6.69
N ILE A 249 -6.48 1.62 -6.47
CA ILE A 249 -6.55 2.43 -5.24
C ILE A 249 -7.92 3.08 -5.12
N GLN A 250 -8.54 3.52 -6.22
CA GLN A 250 -9.90 4.04 -6.22
C GLN A 250 -10.94 2.97 -5.84
N LEU A 251 -10.80 1.73 -6.31
CA LEU A 251 -11.64 0.61 -5.86
C LEU A 251 -11.50 0.37 -4.35
N PHE A 252 -10.27 0.39 -3.84
CA PHE A 252 -10.02 0.27 -2.41
C PHE A 252 -10.61 1.45 -1.61
N ASN A 253 -10.50 2.68 -2.11
CA ASN A 253 -11.12 3.83 -1.49
C ASN A 253 -12.65 3.71 -1.44
N LEU A 254 -13.28 3.24 -2.51
CA LEU A 254 -14.74 3.00 -2.53
C LEU A 254 -15.15 1.98 -1.47
N TYR A 255 -14.36 0.93 -1.26
CA TYR A 255 -14.58 -0.03 -0.18
C TYR A 255 -14.53 0.63 1.20
N LEU A 256 -13.49 1.44 1.46
CA LEU A 256 -13.33 2.14 2.74
C LEU A 256 -14.49 3.12 3.00
N GLU A 257 -14.86 3.93 2.00
CA GLU A 257 -15.90 4.96 2.15
C GLU A 257 -17.31 4.40 2.19
N ALA A 258 -17.65 3.45 1.31
CA ALA A 258 -19.01 2.92 1.23
C ALA A 258 -19.32 1.94 2.37
N ILE A 259 -18.32 1.20 2.86
CA ILE A 259 -18.52 0.12 3.82
C ILE A 259 -17.87 0.46 5.16
N ILE A 260 -16.55 0.57 5.23
CA ILE A 260 -15.81 0.64 6.51
C ILE A 260 -16.17 1.89 7.32
N LYS A 261 -16.24 3.04 6.66
CA LYS A 261 -16.59 4.32 7.30
C LYS A 261 -18.02 4.34 7.81
N ASN A 262 -18.94 3.64 7.13
CA ASN A 262 -20.35 3.58 7.46
C ASN A 262 -20.69 2.53 8.53
N LEU A 263 -19.73 1.69 8.93
CA LEU A 263 -19.88 0.78 10.07
C LEU A 263 -19.90 1.59 11.38
N LYS A 264 -21.11 1.94 11.81
CA LYS A 264 -21.36 2.60 13.09
C LYS A 264 -21.40 1.59 14.23
N GLU A 265 -20.76 1.93 15.33
CA GLU A 265 -20.63 1.11 16.53
C GLU A 265 -22.01 0.87 17.18
N LYS A 266 -22.31 -0.37 17.57
CA LYS A 266 -23.47 -0.74 18.40
C LYS A 266 -23.21 -0.48 19.89
N ASN A 267 -21.97 -0.74 20.30
CA ASN A 267 -21.53 -0.73 21.68
C ASN A 267 -20.38 0.26 21.86
N GLN A 268 -20.18 0.73 23.08
CA GLN A 268 -19.00 1.53 23.40
C GLN A 268 -17.78 0.62 23.52
N PHE A 269 -16.66 1.05 22.94
CA PHE A 269 -15.37 0.37 23.01
C PHE A 269 -14.54 1.00 24.13
N ILE A 270 -13.97 0.17 25.00
CA ILE A 270 -13.06 0.63 26.06
C ILE A 270 -11.76 -0.17 25.98
N ILE A 271 -10.65 0.55 25.92
CA ILE A 271 -9.31 -0.03 26.00
C ILE A 271 -9.01 -0.28 27.48
N LYS A 272 -9.02 -1.56 27.90
CA LYS A 272 -8.70 -1.94 29.28
C LYS A 272 -7.24 -2.32 29.41
N SER A 273 -6.42 -1.40 29.95
CA SER A 273 -5.06 -1.68 30.39
C SER A 273 -4.63 -0.66 31.43
N GLU A 274 -4.11 -1.11 32.57
CA GLU A 274 -3.55 -0.22 33.62
C GLU A 274 -2.36 0.59 33.12
N SER A 275 -1.74 0.17 32.02
CA SER A 275 -0.62 0.87 31.38
C SER A 275 -0.99 1.60 30.11
N TRP A 276 -2.28 1.68 29.76
CA TRP A 276 -2.74 2.49 28.64
C TRP A 276 -2.73 3.96 29.05
N LEU A 277 -2.15 4.79 28.20
CA LEU A 277 -2.16 6.23 28.32
C LEU A 277 -2.83 6.80 27.08
N ASP A 278 -3.75 7.74 27.29
CA ASP A 278 -4.36 8.45 26.17
C ASP A 278 -3.26 9.19 25.38
N PRO A 279 -3.24 9.03 24.04
CA PRO A 279 -2.28 9.71 23.19
C PRO A 279 -2.59 11.20 23.10
N ASP A 280 -1.54 11.99 23.08
CA ASP A 280 -1.56 13.42 22.76
C ASP A 280 -1.55 13.63 21.23
N LYS A 281 -0.96 12.69 20.49
CA LYS A 281 -0.79 12.71 19.03
C LYS A 281 -0.77 11.29 18.47
N ILE A 282 -1.28 11.13 17.25
CA ILE A 282 -1.31 9.84 16.55
C ILE A 282 -0.61 9.95 15.20
N TYR A 283 0.22 8.96 14.89
CA TYR A 283 0.68 8.70 13.53
C TYR A 283 0.00 7.43 13.02
N SER A 284 -0.82 7.56 11.99
CA SER A 284 -1.60 6.47 11.44
C SER A 284 -1.03 5.99 10.11
N PHE A 285 -0.73 4.69 10.05
CA PHE A 285 -0.50 3.95 8.82
C PHE A 285 -1.79 3.35 8.24
N ASN A 286 -2.93 3.52 8.94
CA ASN A 286 -4.25 3.13 8.47
C ASN A 286 -4.85 4.23 7.60
N TYR A 287 -5.71 3.80 6.68
CA TYR A 287 -6.45 4.69 5.80
C TYR A 287 -7.77 5.20 6.40
N THR A 288 -8.11 4.74 7.60
CA THR A 288 -9.37 4.98 8.34
C THR A 288 -9.10 5.81 9.60
N ASN A 289 -10.13 6.51 10.09
CA ASN A 289 -10.06 7.31 11.33
C ASN A 289 -10.57 6.57 12.58
N THR A 290 -10.35 5.26 12.67
CA THR A 290 -10.89 4.38 13.73
C THR A 290 -10.71 4.95 15.14
N TYR A 291 -9.52 5.46 15.47
CA TYR A 291 -9.26 6.00 16.81
C TYR A 291 -10.10 7.25 17.10
N GLN A 292 -10.12 8.22 16.18
CA GLN A 292 -10.86 9.47 16.32
C GLN A 292 -12.37 9.22 16.40
N ARG A 293 -12.84 8.21 15.66
CA ARG A 293 -14.25 7.83 15.60
C ARG A 293 -14.72 7.11 16.86
N ILE A 294 -13.91 6.19 17.39
CA ILE A 294 -14.34 5.26 18.45
C ILE A 294 -13.96 5.74 19.86
N HIS A 295 -12.76 6.32 20.02
CA HIS A 295 -12.20 6.58 21.35
C HIS A 295 -12.23 8.06 21.71
N LYS A 296 -11.41 8.86 21.04
CA LYS A 296 -11.24 10.27 21.36
C LYS A 296 -10.74 11.02 20.14
N ASN A 297 -11.27 12.22 19.93
CA ASN A 297 -10.77 13.12 18.92
C ASN A 297 -9.39 13.65 19.32
N VAL A 298 -8.35 13.13 18.68
CA VAL A 298 -6.94 13.48 18.84
C VAL A 298 -6.40 13.87 17.46
N GLU A 299 -5.36 14.70 17.43
CA GLU A 299 -4.67 15.06 16.19
C GLU A 299 -4.00 13.81 15.57
N VAL A 300 -4.24 13.56 14.28
CA VAL A 300 -3.74 12.39 13.55
C VAL A 300 -3.01 12.81 12.29
N ASP A 301 -1.78 12.34 12.12
CA ASP A 301 -1.06 12.42 10.85
C ASP A 301 -1.16 11.09 10.12
N TYR A 302 -1.71 11.11 8.91
CA TYR A 302 -1.92 9.93 8.07
C TYR A 302 -0.73 9.73 7.14
N LEU A 303 0.25 8.93 7.57
CA LEU A 303 1.53 8.75 6.88
C LEU A 303 1.41 8.03 5.53
N HIS A 304 0.34 7.26 5.33
CA HIS A 304 -0.02 6.62 4.06
C HIS A 304 -1.21 7.31 3.38
N GLY A 305 -1.54 8.53 3.79
CA GLY A 305 -2.77 9.19 3.39
C GLY A 305 -3.99 8.49 3.96
N SER A 306 -5.16 8.99 3.60
CA SER A 306 -6.42 8.53 4.13
C SER A 306 -7.51 8.53 3.07
N SER A 307 -8.60 7.84 3.40
CA SER A 307 -9.88 8.00 2.71
C SER A 307 -10.68 9.20 3.24
N VAL A 308 -10.22 9.81 4.34
CA VAL A 308 -10.95 10.83 5.10
C VAL A 308 -10.74 12.19 4.45
N GLU A 309 -11.83 12.88 4.11
CA GLU A 309 -11.90 14.23 3.51
C GLU A 309 -11.33 14.38 2.09
N LYS A 310 -10.11 13.88 1.81
CA LYS A 310 -9.47 13.85 0.50
C LYS A 310 -8.92 12.45 0.25
N GLN A 311 -9.20 11.85 -0.91
CA GLN A 311 -8.56 10.59 -1.30
C GLN A 311 -7.10 10.88 -1.65
N ASN A 312 -6.19 10.58 -0.73
CA ASN A 312 -4.73 10.70 -0.92
C ASN A 312 -3.99 9.41 -0.50
N ILE A 313 -4.68 8.27 -0.59
CA ILE A 313 -4.16 6.94 -0.27
C ILE A 313 -2.85 6.68 -1.02
N VAL A 314 -1.85 6.29 -0.25
CA VAL A 314 -0.54 5.84 -0.71
C VAL A 314 -0.49 4.32 -0.56
N LEU A 315 -0.37 3.65 -1.69
CA LEU A 315 -0.32 2.20 -1.77
C LEU A 315 0.58 1.81 -2.94
N GLY A 316 1.76 1.29 -2.61
CA GLY A 316 2.82 1.07 -3.59
C GLY A 316 4.05 0.45 -2.95
N VAL A 317 5.12 0.34 -3.73
CA VAL A 317 6.38 -0.27 -3.27
C VAL A 317 7.18 0.71 -2.41
N SER A 318 8.02 0.20 -1.51
CA SER A 318 8.83 1.04 -0.61
C SER A 318 9.75 1.98 -1.40
N ASP A 319 10.60 1.41 -2.26
CA ASP A 319 11.50 2.14 -3.15
C ASP A 319 11.87 1.26 -4.37
N LEU A 320 12.57 1.83 -5.35
CA LEU A 320 13.10 1.09 -6.49
C LEU A 320 14.52 0.61 -6.19
N GLU A 321 14.69 -0.67 -5.85
CA GLU A 321 16.04 -1.23 -5.67
C GLU A 321 16.66 -1.67 -7.01
N ASP A 322 15.85 -2.22 -7.92
CA ASP A 322 16.32 -2.74 -9.21
C ASP A 322 16.70 -1.59 -10.18
N LYS A 323 17.91 -1.67 -10.75
CA LYS A 323 18.43 -0.68 -11.71
C LYS A 323 17.54 -0.55 -12.95
N SER A 324 16.85 -1.62 -13.34
CA SER A 324 15.95 -1.59 -14.50
C SER A 324 14.74 -0.70 -14.29
N LEU A 325 14.20 -0.67 -13.07
CA LEU A 325 13.09 0.20 -12.68
C LEU A 325 13.49 1.68 -12.66
N LYS A 326 14.71 1.97 -12.19
CA LYS A 326 15.25 3.33 -12.23
C LYS A 326 15.43 3.84 -13.66
N LYS A 327 15.92 2.98 -14.57
CA LYS A 327 16.14 3.34 -15.99
C LYS A 327 14.83 3.78 -16.66
N ILE A 328 13.73 3.08 -16.38
CA ILE A 328 12.41 3.37 -16.95
C ILE A 328 11.60 4.41 -16.14
N LYS A 329 12.21 5.00 -15.11
CA LYS A 329 11.57 6.00 -14.22
C LYS A 329 10.25 5.53 -13.61
N ALA A 330 10.16 4.29 -13.16
CA ALA A 330 8.97 3.72 -12.50
C ALA A 330 8.72 4.29 -11.08
N TYR A 331 9.12 5.53 -10.81
CA TYR A 331 8.99 6.16 -9.49
C TYR A 331 7.52 6.37 -9.10
N GLY A 332 6.59 6.46 -10.07
CA GLY A 332 5.16 6.57 -9.80
C GLY A 332 4.57 5.44 -8.93
N PHE A 333 5.25 4.30 -8.84
CA PHE A 333 4.84 3.18 -8.01
C PHE A 333 5.40 3.22 -6.58
N THR A 334 6.34 4.11 -6.27
CA THR A 334 6.91 4.20 -4.92
C THR A 334 6.03 5.00 -3.99
N LYS A 335 5.98 4.60 -2.72
CA LYS A 335 5.27 5.32 -1.66
C LYS A 335 5.77 6.77 -1.56
N TYR A 336 7.08 6.98 -1.65
CA TYR A 336 7.67 8.32 -1.56
C TYR A 336 7.16 9.25 -2.67
N HIS A 337 7.17 8.80 -3.93
CA HIS A 337 6.64 9.60 -5.03
C HIS A 337 5.14 9.88 -4.88
N GLN A 338 4.35 8.87 -4.51
CA GLN A 338 2.92 9.03 -4.29
C GLN A 338 2.62 10.05 -3.18
N LYS A 339 3.38 10.04 -2.08
CA LYS A 339 3.24 11.03 -0.98
C LYS A 339 3.46 12.45 -1.48
N LEU A 340 4.55 12.68 -2.23
CA LEU A 340 4.84 13.99 -2.81
C LEU A 340 3.78 14.42 -3.82
N PHE A 341 3.28 13.48 -4.64
CA PHE A 341 2.30 13.78 -5.67
C PHE A 341 0.89 14.04 -5.12
N LYS A 342 0.51 13.41 -4.01
CA LYS A 342 -0.84 13.51 -3.42
C LYS A 342 -0.95 14.54 -2.29
N ASP A 343 0.13 15.28 -2.01
CA ASP A 343 0.27 16.19 -0.86
C ASP A 343 -0.04 15.48 0.48
N THR A 344 0.44 14.24 0.61
CA THR A 344 0.26 13.46 1.85
C THR A 344 1.30 13.91 2.88
N ASP A 345 0.88 14.05 4.14
CA ASP A 345 1.81 14.37 5.21
C ASP A 345 2.84 13.25 5.37
N TYR A 346 4.08 13.56 5.02
CA TYR A 346 5.22 12.67 5.12
C TYR A 346 6.14 13.07 6.27
N LEU A 347 5.82 14.14 7.00
CA LEU A 347 6.61 14.57 8.14
C LEU A 347 6.36 13.60 9.29
N PHE A 348 7.42 12.93 9.74
CA PHE A 348 7.36 11.95 10.82
C PHE A 348 8.46 12.23 11.82
N LEU A 349 8.05 12.71 12.99
CA LEU A 349 8.97 13.07 14.08
C LEU A 349 10.03 14.12 13.68
N ASP A 350 9.90 14.78 12.53
CA ASP A 350 10.87 15.76 12.00
C ASP A 350 11.13 16.91 12.96
N GLY A 351 10.10 17.39 13.67
CA GLY A 351 10.27 18.41 14.71
C GLY A 351 11.26 17.98 15.79
N TYR A 352 11.21 16.72 16.21
CA TYR A 352 12.14 16.16 17.19
C TYR A 352 13.53 15.95 16.59
N LYS A 353 13.62 15.41 15.37
CA LYS A 353 14.89 15.21 14.65
C LYS A 353 15.64 16.53 14.44
N ASN A 354 14.95 17.57 13.99
CA ASN A 354 15.53 18.90 13.79
C ASN A 354 16.05 19.50 15.10
N ASN A 355 15.34 19.28 16.22
CA ASN A 355 15.80 19.70 17.54
C ASN A 355 17.03 18.90 17.99
N ILE A 356 17.09 17.60 17.68
CA ILE A 356 18.26 16.77 17.95
C ILE A 356 19.48 17.31 17.20
N SER A 357 19.37 17.49 15.88
CA SER A 357 20.50 17.93 15.05
C SER A 357 21.06 19.28 15.49
N LYS A 358 20.19 20.26 15.79
CA LYS A 358 20.62 21.57 16.32
C LYS A 358 21.36 21.45 17.64
N ASN A 359 20.83 20.64 18.56
CA ASN A 359 21.45 20.46 19.87
C ASN A 359 22.78 19.69 19.79
N GLU A 360 22.91 18.75 18.87
CA GLU A 360 24.16 18.01 18.63
C GLU A 360 25.27 18.94 18.13
N GLU A 361 24.96 19.86 17.21
CA GLU A 361 25.89 20.88 16.74
C GLU A 361 26.37 21.77 17.91
N ASP A 362 25.45 22.27 18.73
CA ASP A 362 25.76 23.08 19.91
C ASP A 362 26.67 22.33 20.90
N ILE A 363 26.36 21.07 21.20
CA ILE A 363 27.16 20.23 22.10
C ILE A 363 28.55 19.96 21.49
N LEU A 364 28.64 19.74 20.19
CA LEU A 364 29.90 19.49 19.51
C LEU A 364 30.82 20.72 19.56
N VAL A 365 30.26 21.92 19.35
CA VAL A 365 30.99 23.19 19.50
C VAL A 365 31.54 23.32 20.92
N LEU A 366 30.69 23.14 21.94
CA LEU A 366 31.12 23.20 23.35
C LEU A 366 32.19 22.16 23.70
N LYS A 367 32.08 20.93 23.16
CA LYS A 367 33.09 19.87 23.35
C LYS A 367 34.42 20.23 22.69
N ASN A 368 34.39 20.87 21.52
CA ASN A 368 35.60 21.30 20.83
C ASN A 368 36.28 22.47 21.55
N GLU A 369 35.51 23.44 22.06
CA GLU A 369 36.04 24.50 22.94
C GLU A 369 36.70 23.90 24.20
N LEU A 370 36.04 22.91 24.83
CA LEU A 370 36.57 22.23 26.01
C LEU A 370 37.90 21.50 25.73
N LYS A 371 38.10 20.96 24.53
CA LYS A 371 39.36 20.30 24.15
C LYS A 371 40.54 21.27 24.07
N GLY A 372 40.29 22.53 23.68
CA GLY A 372 41.31 23.58 23.56
C GLY A 372 41.59 24.36 24.85
N GLU A 373 40.78 24.17 25.90
CA GLU A 373 40.87 24.98 27.12
C GLU A 373 41.71 24.31 28.23
N ASN A 374 42.60 25.08 28.85
CA ASN A 374 43.45 24.62 29.96
C ASN A 374 43.07 25.22 31.32
N ARG A 375 42.24 26.27 31.38
CA ARG A 375 41.81 26.92 32.63
C ARG A 375 40.72 26.12 33.33
N ALA A 376 41.01 25.58 34.52
CA ALA A 376 40.10 24.72 35.28
C ALA A 376 38.70 25.30 35.47
N ALA A 377 38.58 26.55 35.94
CA ALA A 377 37.29 27.20 36.16
C ALA A 377 36.45 27.35 34.87
N TYR A 378 37.08 27.61 33.72
CA TYR A 378 36.38 27.70 32.45
C TYR A 378 35.98 26.32 31.92
N ARG A 379 36.82 25.30 32.13
CA ARG A 379 36.47 23.90 31.82
C ARG A 379 35.25 23.43 32.62
N ASP A 380 35.16 23.77 33.89
CA ASP A 380 34.00 23.43 34.73
C ASP A 380 32.72 24.14 34.25
N SER A 381 32.84 25.42 33.88
CA SER A 381 31.75 26.18 33.25
C SER A 381 31.27 25.53 31.95
N LEU A 382 32.19 25.14 31.06
CA LEU A 382 31.88 24.44 29.81
C LEU A 382 31.23 23.07 30.07
N ASN A 383 31.74 22.30 31.02
CA ASN A 383 31.14 21.02 31.41
C ASN A 383 29.71 21.18 31.93
N ASN A 384 29.44 22.21 32.72
CA ASN A 384 28.09 22.52 33.21
C ASN A 384 27.17 22.93 32.06
N LYS A 385 27.65 23.74 31.11
CA LYS A 385 26.88 24.09 29.90
C LYS A 385 26.56 22.86 29.06
N ILE A 386 27.52 21.96 28.86
CA ILE A 386 27.31 20.70 28.14
C ILE A 386 26.24 19.85 28.84
N ARG A 387 26.32 19.69 30.16
CA ARG A 387 25.31 18.94 30.94
C ARG A 387 23.92 19.58 30.87
N SER A 388 23.84 20.92 30.97
CA SER A 388 22.57 21.65 30.81
C SER A 388 21.97 21.38 29.43
N LYS A 389 22.77 21.53 28.37
CA LYS A 389 22.34 21.26 27.01
C LYS A 389 21.91 19.82 26.80
N GLN A 390 22.65 18.84 27.33
CA GLN A 390 22.25 17.43 27.30
C GLN A 390 20.92 17.17 28.01
N ASN A 391 20.61 17.89 29.08
CA ASN A 391 19.30 17.81 29.73
C ASN A 391 18.19 18.49 28.90
N GLU A 392 18.48 19.62 28.25
CA GLU A 392 17.56 20.28 27.30
C GLU A 392 17.27 19.39 26.06
N CYS A 393 18.18 18.48 25.72
CA CYS A 393 17.98 17.51 24.62
C CYS A 393 16.96 16.41 24.92
N LYS A 394 16.47 16.29 26.16
CA LYS A 394 15.49 15.27 26.51
C LYS A 394 14.17 15.55 25.78
N LEU A 395 13.69 14.56 25.03
CA LEU A 395 12.44 14.65 24.30
C LEU A 395 11.23 14.25 25.15
N ASN A 396 11.43 13.37 26.15
CA ASN A 396 10.37 12.89 27.06
C ASN A 396 9.14 12.36 26.31
N LEU A 397 9.38 11.35 25.46
CA LEU A 397 8.38 10.74 24.58
C LEU A 397 8.08 9.31 25.04
N ASP A 398 6.79 9.02 25.22
CA ASP A 398 6.28 7.68 25.44
C ASP A 398 5.51 7.26 24.19
N ILE A 399 6.13 6.40 23.38
CA ILE A 399 5.64 5.98 22.07
C ILE A 399 5.07 4.58 22.18
N THR A 400 3.82 4.42 21.78
CA THR A 400 3.11 3.14 21.74
C THR A 400 2.85 2.75 20.30
N ILE A 401 3.18 1.53 19.91
CA ILE A 401 2.93 0.99 18.57
C ILE A 401 1.88 -0.10 18.69
N TRP A 402 0.74 0.05 18.01
CA TRP A 402 -0.33 -0.94 18.01
C TRP A 402 -0.74 -1.33 16.59
N GLY A 403 -0.56 -2.61 16.27
CA GLY A 403 -1.10 -3.19 15.04
C GLY A 403 -0.32 -2.83 13.77
N HIS A 404 0.83 -2.18 13.93
CA HIS A 404 1.80 -1.98 12.87
C HIS A 404 2.67 -3.25 12.69
N SER A 405 3.07 -3.55 11.45
CA SER A 405 3.87 -4.74 11.11
C SER A 405 5.37 -4.58 11.38
N LEU A 406 5.82 -3.33 11.54
CA LEU A 406 7.25 -2.94 11.60
C LEU A 406 8.04 -3.50 10.40
N ASP A 407 7.42 -3.55 9.23
CA ASP A 407 7.95 -4.18 8.04
C ASP A 407 8.89 -3.27 7.23
N VAL A 408 9.73 -3.87 6.38
CA VAL A 408 10.68 -3.16 5.50
C VAL A 408 9.98 -2.15 4.59
N SER A 409 8.70 -2.36 4.27
CA SER A 409 7.92 -1.41 3.50
C SER A 409 7.90 0.01 4.09
N ASP A 410 7.98 0.09 5.43
CA ASP A 410 7.93 1.34 6.21
C ASP A 410 9.28 1.60 6.93
N LYS A 411 10.38 1.05 6.39
CA LYS A 411 11.72 1.08 7.00
C LYS A 411 12.20 2.47 7.43
N ASP A 412 11.93 3.50 6.62
CA ASP A 412 12.45 4.85 6.87
C ASP A 412 11.85 5.45 8.15
N TYR A 413 10.56 5.21 8.40
CA TYR A 413 9.90 5.63 9.64
C TYR A 413 10.41 4.87 10.86
N ILE A 414 10.73 3.59 10.68
CA ILE A 414 11.27 2.76 11.76
C ILE A 414 12.68 3.24 12.11
N ILE A 415 13.53 3.50 11.11
CA ILE A 415 14.87 4.07 11.32
C ILE A 415 14.76 5.41 12.04
N ASP A 416 13.88 6.31 11.57
CA ASP A 416 13.67 7.61 12.18
C ASP A 416 13.26 7.52 13.67
N LEU A 417 12.32 6.63 14.00
CA LEU A 417 11.88 6.40 15.37
C LEU A 417 13.02 5.91 16.28
N PHE A 418 13.77 4.91 15.83
CA PHE A 418 14.82 4.28 16.63
C PHE A 418 16.14 5.10 16.64
N SER A 419 16.25 6.13 15.79
CA SER A 419 17.37 7.07 15.81
C SER A 419 17.33 8.06 16.98
N LEU A 420 16.16 8.26 17.60
CA LEU A 420 15.96 9.29 18.63
C LEU A 420 16.85 9.10 19.89
N ASN A 421 17.35 7.89 20.13
CA ASN A 421 18.26 7.57 21.25
C ASN A 421 19.65 7.04 20.76
N ASP A 422 20.07 7.36 19.54
CA ASP A 422 21.29 6.78 18.93
C ASP A 422 22.58 7.11 19.70
N ASP A 423 22.80 8.37 20.03
CA ASP A 423 24.00 8.86 20.72
C ASP A 423 23.82 8.98 22.24
N MET A 424 22.61 9.29 22.72
CA MET A 424 22.30 9.40 24.16
C MET A 424 20.86 9.01 24.50
N ASP A 425 20.59 8.71 25.77
CA ASP A 425 19.21 8.56 26.25
C ASP A 425 18.50 9.91 26.22
N ARG A 426 17.56 10.12 25.30
CA ARG A 426 16.72 11.34 25.26
C ARG A 426 15.40 11.19 26.03
N ASN A 427 15.28 10.15 26.85
CA ASN A 427 14.05 9.76 27.52
C ASN A 427 12.92 9.46 26.53
N VAL A 428 13.26 8.77 25.42
CA VAL A 428 12.28 8.18 24.50
C VAL A 428 12.08 6.72 24.89
N ARG A 429 10.82 6.30 25.09
CA ARG A 429 10.43 4.94 25.45
C ARG A 429 9.43 4.43 24.43
N VAL A 430 9.63 3.21 23.94
CA VAL A 430 8.81 2.57 22.91
C VAL A 430 8.19 1.29 23.46
N THR A 431 6.87 1.19 23.38
CA THR A 431 6.10 -0.01 23.73
C THR A 431 5.45 -0.55 22.47
N VAL A 432 5.76 -1.79 22.09
CA VAL A 432 5.16 -2.46 20.94
C VAL A 432 4.15 -3.49 21.42
N TYR A 433 2.90 -3.36 21.00
CA TYR A 433 1.84 -4.31 21.29
C TYR A 433 1.81 -5.46 20.29
N TYR A 434 1.65 -6.69 20.77
CA TYR A 434 1.50 -7.91 19.96
C TYR A 434 0.28 -8.72 20.37
N PHE A 435 -0.39 -9.34 19.40
CA PHE A 435 -1.61 -10.11 19.65
C PHE A 435 -1.34 -11.57 20.08
N ASN A 436 -0.22 -12.17 19.65
CA ASN A 436 0.19 -13.50 20.07
C ASN A 436 1.72 -13.70 19.95
N LYS A 437 2.23 -14.86 20.42
CA LYS A 437 3.67 -15.17 20.38
C LYS A 437 4.24 -15.21 18.95
N PRO A 438 3.60 -15.84 17.94
CA PRO A 438 4.05 -15.76 16.55
C PRO A 438 4.18 -14.32 16.02
N ALA A 439 3.23 -13.45 16.33
CA ALA A 439 3.27 -12.05 15.93
C ALA A 439 4.44 -11.31 16.57
N LYS A 440 4.69 -11.53 17.86
CA LYS A 440 5.86 -10.99 18.56
C LYS A 440 7.16 -11.40 17.86
N PHE A 441 7.27 -12.67 17.46
CA PHE A 441 8.43 -13.18 16.73
C PHE A 441 8.62 -12.48 15.38
N ALA A 442 7.53 -12.31 14.61
CA ALA A 442 7.58 -11.59 13.33
C ALA A 442 8.00 -10.12 13.50
N LEU A 443 7.41 -9.41 14.46
CA LEU A 443 7.77 -8.01 14.77
C LEU A 443 9.26 -7.87 15.13
N LEU A 444 9.79 -8.79 15.94
CA LEU A 444 11.20 -8.78 16.32
C LEU A 444 12.12 -9.08 15.12
N ASN A 445 11.76 -10.03 14.26
CA ASN A 445 12.54 -10.34 13.06
C ASN A 445 12.60 -9.16 12.10
N ASN A 446 11.47 -8.50 11.86
CA ASN A 446 11.44 -7.34 10.98
C ASN A 446 12.28 -6.20 11.55
N LEU A 447 12.16 -5.94 12.86
CA LEU A 447 12.97 -4.92 13.52
C LEU A 447 14.48 -5.22 13.40
N LEU A 448 14.89 -6.46 13.65
CA LEU A 448 16.29 -6.90 13.49
C LEU A 448 16.78 -6.75 12.06
N ALA A 449 15.94 -7.00 11.06
CA ALA A 449 16.28 -6.86 9.65
C ALA A 449 16.48 -5.39 9.23
N ILE A 450 15.75 -4.46 9.85
CA ILE A 450 15.77 -3.04 9.47
C ILE A 450 16.86 -2.26 10.21
N ILE A 451 16.88 -2.32 11.55
CA ILE A 451 17.80 -1.50 12.37
C ILE A 451 19.00 -2.30 12.93
N GLY A 452 19.07 -3.60 12.66
CA GLY A 452 20.19 -4.45 13.05
C GLY A 452 20.19 -4.85 14.53
N LYS A 453 21.01 -5.86 14.84
CA LYS A 453 21.10 -6.48 16.17
C LYS A 453 21.53 -5.50 17.26
N ASP A 454 22.57 -4.71 17.00
CA ASP A 454 23.22 -3.89 18.03
C ASP A 454 22.29 -2.80 18.59
N ILE A 455 21.48 -2.18 17.72
CA ILE A 455 20.50 -1.17 18.11
C ILE A 455 19.38 -1.82 18.92
N VAL A 456 18.79 -2.92 18.44
CA VAL A 456 17.72 -3.64 19.16
C VAL A 456 18.19 -4.07 20.55
N GLU A 457 19.38 -4.65 20.65
CA GLU A 457 19.95 -5.11 21.92
C GLU A 457 20.19 -3.95 22.90
N LYS A 458 20.74 -2.82 22.42
CA LYS A 458 20.93 -1.59 23.21
C LYS A 458 19.59 -1.08 23.74
N TRP A 459 18.58 -0.95 22.89
CA TRP A 459 17.26 -0.45 23.24
C TRP A 459 16.55 -1.34 24.26
N MET A 460 16.62 -2.66 24.11
CA MET A 460 16.00 -3.59 25.06
C MET A 460 16.75 -3.63 26.41
N LYS A 461 18.09 -3.67 26.41
CA LYS A 461 18.89 -3.68 27.66
C LYS A 461 18.65 -2.45 28.52
N ASN A 462 18.53 -1.29 27.88
CA ASN A 462 18.27 -0.02 28.56
C ASN A 462 16.79 0.19 28.91
N LYS A 463 15.90 -0.77 28.62
CA LYS A 463 14.45 -0.68 28.78
C LYS A 463 13.83 0.49 27.99
N TRP A 464 14.45 0.89 26.90
CA TRP A 464 13.90 1.88 25.96
C TRP A 464 12.89 1.25 25.02
N LEU A 465 13.02 -0.04 24.72
CA LEU A 465 12.06 -0.82 23.93
C LEU A 465 11.49 -1.97 24.77
N GLN A 466 10.16 -2.11 24.78
CA GLN A 466 9.47 -3.22 25.39
C GLN A 466 8.34 -3.76 24.51
N PHE A 467 8.08 -5.06 24.62
CA PHE A 467 6.96 -5.72 23.95
C PHE A 467 5.92 -6.13 25.00
N LYS A 468 4.66 -5.78 24.77
CA LYS A 468 3.52 -6.13 25.63
C LYS A 468 2.41 -6.80 24.82
N GLU A 469 1.59 -7.59 25.50
CA GLU A 469 0.38 -8.13 24.87
C GLU A 469 -0.61 -6.99 24.58
N ASN A 470 -1.38 -7.14 23.50
CA ASN A 470 -2.41 -6.17 23.14
C ASN A 470 -3.33 -5.87 24.33
N PRO A 471 -3.70 -4.59 24.55
CA PRO A 471 -4.76 -4.26 25.50
C PRO A 471 -6.06 -5.00 25.17
N GLU A 472 -6.80 -5.40 26.21
CA GLU A 472 -8.13 -5.98 26.03
C GLU A 472 -9.09 -4.88 25.59
N ILE A 473 -9.77 -5.06 24.46
CA ILE A 473 -10.87 -4.19 24.04
C ILE A 473 -12.15 -4.77 24.60
N LYS A 474 -12.80 -4.03 25.51
CA LYS A 474 -14.10 -4.40 26.07
C LYS A 474 -15.23 -3.68 25.36
N PHE A 475 -16.33 -4.40 25.22
CA PHE A 475 -17.57 -3.94 24.57
C PHE A 475 -18.63 -3.81 25.65
N ILE A 476 -19.13 -2.60 25.87
CA ILE A 476 -20.17 -2.34 26.87
C ILE A 476 -21.46 -1.93 26.15
N GLU A 477 -22.56 -2.60 26.49
CA GLU A 477 -23.89 -2.24 26.03
C GLU A 477 -24.25 -0.83 26.49
N ALA A 478 -24.79 -0.02 25.59
CA ALA A 478 -25.10 1.39 25.83
C ALA A 478 -26.08 1.65 27.00
N GLU A 479 -26.80 0.63 27.48
CA GLU A 479 -27.79 0.75 28.57
C GLU A 479 -27.16 0.79 29.98
N ASN A 480 -25.89 0.43 30.17
CA ASN A 480 -25.25 0.38 31.49
C ASN A 480 -24.71 1.74 32.00
N GLN A 481 -25.08 2.87 31.39
CA GLN A 481 -24.70 4.22 31.85
C GLN A 481 -25.71 4.88 32.80
N LYS A 482 -26.46 4.08 33.58
CA LYS A 482 -26.98 4.55 34.86
C LYS A 482 -26.21 3.82 35.96
N ILE A 483 -25.40 4.59 36.69
CA ILE A 483 -24.66 4.21 37.91
C ILE A 483 -23.23 3.72 37.65
N ALA A 484 -22.28 4.66 37.65
CA ALA A 484 -21.12 4.66 38.55
C ALA A 484 -20.45 6.05 38.52
#